data_AF-A0A453BJY7-F1
#
_entry.id   AF-A0A453BJY7-F1
#
_cell.length_a   1.000
_cell.length_b   1.000
_cell.length_c   1.000
_cell.angle_alpha   90.00
_cell.angle_beta   90.00
_cell.angle_gamma   90.00
#
_symmetry.space_group_name_H-M   'P 1'
#
loop_
_entity.id
_entity.type
_entity.pdbx_description
1 polymer ?
#
loop_
_entity_poly.entity_id
_entity_poly.type
_entity_poly.pdbx_seq_one_letter_code
_entity_poly.pdbx_strand_id
1 'polypeptide(L)'
;MVLLHLGVREIPEVHIMKRWTKNACENLPEHLMIYKACNSALKDATYRHSSLYSKALEIVQMGDKNTEAYGAAMKQLLDAISVLNDINQ
;
A
#
# COMPACT_ATOMS: atom_id res chain seq x y z
N MET A 1 -14.31 32.30 -7.38
CA MET A 1 -14.99 31.46 -6.36
C MET A 1 -15.82 32.40 -5.49
N VAL A 2 -17.15 32.24 -5.45
CA VAL A 2 -18.07 33.19 -4.77
C VAL A 2 -17.69 33.40 -3.30
N LEU A 3 -17.20 32.35 -2.62
CA LEU A 3 -16.75 32.39 -1.22
C LEU A 3 -15.54 33.31 -0.98
N LEU A 4 -14.58 33.34 -1.92
CA LEU A 4 -13.41 34.23 -1.84
C LEU A 4 -13.81 35.70 -2.04
N HIS A 5 -14.78 35.95 -2.92
CA HIS A 5 -15.30 37.30 -3.16
C HIS A 5 -16.09 37.84 -1.95
N LEU A 6 -16.69 36.94 -1.17
CA LEU A 6 -17.37 37.25 0.09
C LEU A 6 -16.42 37.30 1.31
N GLY A 7 -15.11 37.18 1.11
CA GLY A 7 -14.10 37.28 2.18
C GLY A 7 -14.09 36.08 3.15
N VAL A 8 -14.71 34.96 2.78
CA VAL A 8 -14.76 33.76 3.62
C VAL A 8 -13.39 33.07 3.58
N ARG A 9 -12.72 32.99 4.75
CA ARG A 9 -11.37 32.42 4.89
C ARG A 9 -11.33 30.89 4.86
N GLU A 10 -12.40 30.25 5.33
CA GLU A 10 -12.52 28.78 5.43
C GLU A 10 -13.94 28.34 5.09
N ILE A 11 -14.08 27.14 4.51
CA ILE A 11 -15.40 26.59 4.16
C ILE A 11 -16.14 26.22 5.46
N PRO A 12 -17.33 26.77 5.73
CA PRO A 12 -18.10 26.41 6.91
C PRO A 12 -18.45 24.91 6.94
N GLU A 13 -18.34 24.28 8.11
CA GLU A 13 -18.57 22.83 8.27
C GLU A 13 -19.93 22.36 7.75
N VAL A 14 -20.96 23.19 7.87
CA VAL A 14 -22.32 22.90 7.38
C VAL A 14 -22.40 22.64 5.87
N HIS A 15 -21.42 23.14 5.11
CA HIS A 15 -21.30 22.92 3.67
C HIS A 15 -20.34 21.78 3.32
N ILE A 16 -19.63 21.22 4.30
CA ILE A 16 -18.75 20.06 4.11
C ILE A 16 -19.59 18.80 4.26
N MET A 17 -19.86 18.15 3.13
CA MET A 17 -20.56 16.86 3.17
C MET A 17 -19.66 15.79 3.79
N LYS A 18 -20.22 14.91 4.64
CA LYS A 18 -19.47 13.80 5.27
C LYS A 18 -18.66 12.97 4.28
N ARG A 19 -19.16 12.79 3.05
CA ARG A 19 -18.44 12.09 1.96
C ARG A 19 -17.12 12.75 1.53
N TRP A 20 -16.92 14.02 1.85
CA TRP A 20 -15.73 14.80 1.47
C TRP A 20 -14.80 15.01 2.68
N THR A 21 -15.09 14.39 3.82
CA THR A 21 -14.20 14.39 4.99
C THR A 21 -13.32 13.15 4.98
N LYS A 22 -12.21 13.19 5.75
CA LYS A 22 -11.33 12.03 5.97
C LYS A 22 -12.09 10.78 6.47
N ASN A 23 -13.21 10.99 7.16
CA ASN A 23 -14.04 9.96 7.78
C ASN A 23 -15.22 9.54 6.88
N ALA A 24 -15.24 9.93 5.61
CA ALA A 24 -16.28 9.61 4.64
C ALA A 24 -16.64 8.12 4.57
N CYS A 25 -15.66 7.27 4.83
CA CYS A 25 -15.80 5.82 4.78
C CYS A 25 -16.59 5.23 5.96
N GLU A 26 -16.78 5.93 7.07
CA GLU A 26 -17.43 5.36 8.27
C GLU A 26 -18.90 5.02 8.07
N ASN A 27 -19.57 5.67 7.11
CA ASN A 27 -21.01 5.58 6.88
C ASN A 27 -21.34 5.07 5.46
N LEU A 28 -20.65 4.03 5.00
CA LEU A 28 -20.93 3.41 3.70
C LEU A 28 -22.18 2.52 3.76
N PRO A 29 -23.01 2.51 2.69
CA PRO A 29 -24.07 1.53 2.48
C PRO A 29 -23.52 0.09 2.49
N GLU A 30 -24.36 -0.89 2.82
CA GLU A 30 -23.97 -2.30 2.99
C GLU A 30 -23.19 -2.89 1.79
N HIS A 31 -23.65 -2.59 0.57
CA HIS A 31 -22.99 -3.02 -0.66
C HIS A 31 -21.62 -2.36 -0.93
N LEU A 32 -21.28 -1.29 -0.22
CA LEU A 32 -19.99 -0.58 -0.33
C LEU A 32 -19.12 -0.76 0.92
N MET A 33 -19.50 -1.63 1.86
CA MET A 33 -18.75 -1.91 3.08
C MET A 33 -17.33 -2.43 2.81
N ILE A 34 -17.09 -3.01 1.62
CA ILE A 34 -15.75 -3.38 1.15
C ILE A 34 -14.76 -2.19 1.08
N TYR A 35 -15.26 -0.95 1.06
CA TYR A 35 -14.48 0.27 0.92
C TYR A 35 -14.40 1.13 2.19
N LYS A 36 -14.86 0.64 3.36
CA LYS A 36 -14.94 1.38 4.65
C LYS A 36 -13.60 1.77 5.29
N ALA A 37 -12.65 2.27 4.50
CA ALA A 37 -11.30 2.70 4.84
C ALA A 37 -10.31 1.62 5.32
N CYS A 38 -10.76 0.43 5.73
CA CYS A 38 -9.90 -0.56 6.38
C CYS A 38 -10.28 -2.01 6.06
N ASN A 39 -10.43 -2.37 4.78
CA ASN A 39 -10.08 -3.75 4.44
C ASN A 39 -8.56 -3.87 4.59
N SER A 40 -8.09 -4.01 5.84
CA SER A 40 -6.72 -4.36 6.15
C SER A 40 -6.33 -5.56 5.32
N ALA A 41 -7.21 -6.54 5.14
CA ALA A 41 -6.99 -7.67 4.23
C ALA A 41 -6.63 -7.28 2.78
N LEU A 42 -7.33 -6.30 2.15
CA LEU A 42 -7.04 -5.89 0.76
C LEU A 42 -5.83 -4.97 0.66
N LYS A 43 -5.67 -4.04 1.60
CA LYS A 43 -4.47 -3.20 1.69
C LYS A 43 -3.24 -4.06 2.02
N ASP A 44 -3.36 -5.00 2.95
CA ASP A 44 -2.31 -5.93 3.35
C ASP A 44 -1.95 -6.88 2.23
N ALA A 45 -2.91 -7.45 1.49
CA ALA A 45 -2.59 -8.35 0.39
C ALA A 45 -1.82 -7.61 -0.72
N THR A 46 -2.30 -6.43 -1.11
CA THR A 46 -1.64 -5.59 -2.12
C THR A 46 -0.29 -5.09 -1.61
N TYR A 47 -0.23 -4.65 -0.35
CA TYR A 47 0.99 -4.16 0.29
C TYR A 47 2.04 -5.26 0.46
N ARG A 48 1.65 -6.45 0.93
CA ARG A 48 2.54 -7.63 1.06
C ARG A 48 3.09 -8.01 -0.29
N HIS A 49 2.25 -8.07 -1.33
CA HIS A 49 2.69 -8.36 -2.68
C HIS A 49 3.67 -7.29 -3.21
N SER A 50 3.30 -6.01 -3.17
CA SER A 50 4.13 -4.92 -3.67
C SER A 50 5.44 -4.75 -2.88
N SER A 51 5.43 -4.95 -1.57
CA SER A 51 6.63 -4.86 -0.73
C SER A 51 7.59 -6.02 -0.96
N LEU A 52 7.08 -7.26 -1.07
CA LEU A 52 7.90 -8.43 -1.46
C LEU A 52 8.53 -8.22 -2.83
N TYR A 53 7.75 -7.79 -3.82
CA TYR A 53 8.24 -7.55 -5.18
C TYR A 53 9.31 -6.45 -5.22
N SER A 54 9.10 -5.35 -4.49
CA SER A 54 10.07 -4.26 -4.41
C SER A 54 11.39 -4.71 -3.79
N LYS A 55 11.35 -5.54 -2.75
CA LYS A 55 12.56 -6.07 -2.11
C LYS A 55 13.29 -7.09 -2.97
N ALA A 56 12.57 -7.93 -3.72
CA ALA A 56 13.18 -8.81 -4.72
C ALA A 56 13.93 -7.99 -5.79
N LEU A 57 13.35 -6.88 -6.26
CA LEU A 57 14.00 -6.00 -7.23
C LEU A 57 15.25 -5.32 -6.67
N GLU A 58 15.23 -4.87 -5.40
CA GLU A 58 16.42 -4.31 -4.74
C GLU A 58 17.56 -5.34 -4.68
N ILE A 59 17.26 -6.62 -4.37
CA ILE A 59 18.27 -7.69 -4.36
C ILE A 59 18.87 -7.90 -5.75
N VAL A 60 18.06 -7.91 -6.81
CA VAL A 60 18.54 -8.02 -8.20
C VAL A 60 19.49 -6.86 -8.52
N GLN A 61 19.08 -5.62 -8.25
CA GLN A 61 19.90 -4.44 -8.48
C GLN A 61 21.22 -4.46 -7.70
N MET A 62 21.23 -5.04 -6.50
CA MET A 62 22.46 -5.21 -5.72
C MET A 62 23.35 -6.32 -6.27
N GLY A 63 22.77 -7.44 -6.71
CA GLY A 63 23.47 -8.59 -7.27
C GLY A 63 24.12 -8.29 -8.63
N ASP A 64 23.49 -7.46 -9.46
CA ASP A 64 23.99 -7.13 -10.81
C ASP A 64 25.27 -6.28 -10.81
N LYS A 65 25.72 -5.78 -9.66
CA LYS A 65 26.87 -4.87 -9.56
C LYS A 65 28.21 -5.52 -9.86
N ASN A 66 28.39 -6.78 -9.50
CA ASN A 66 29.59 -7.57 -9.79
C ASN A 66 29.37 -9.06 -9.52
N THR A 67 30.31 -9.90 -9.96
CA THR A 67 30.21 -11.36 -9.85
C THR A 67 30.13 -11.89 -8.42
N GLU A 68 30.80 -11.23 -7.47
CA GLU A 68 30.76 -11.62 -6.05
C GLU A 68 29.38 -11.31 -5.44
N ALA A 69 28.85 -10.12 -5.72
CA ALA A 69 27.52 -9.70 -5.31
C ALA A 69 26.42 -10.59 -5.91
N TYR A 70 26.57 -10.99 -7.17
CA TYR A 70 25.69 -11.97 -7.82
C TYR A 70 25.68 -13.30 -7.05
N GLY A 71 26.87 -13.86 -6.76
CA GLY A 71 26.98 -15.12 -6.01
C GLY A 71 26.35 -15.03 -4.62
N ALA A 72 26.58 -13.92 -3.92
CA ALA A 72 25.99 -13.67 -2.61
C ALA A 72 24.47 -13.53 -2.67
N ALA A 73 23.94 -12.75 -3.61
CA ALA A 73 22.50 -12.54 -3.80
C ALA A 73 21.78 -13.85 -4.18
N MET A 74 22.34 -14.62 -5.11
CA MET A 74 21.75 -15.88 -5.57
C MET A 74 21.68 -16.91 -4.45
N LYS A 75 22.73 -17.01 -3.62
CA LYS A 75 22.72 -17.89 -2.44
C LYS A 75 21.56 -17.55 -1.50
N GLN A 76 21.38 -16.27 -1.16
CA GLN A 76 20.29 -15.82 -0.28
C GLN A 76 18.91 -16.10 -0.88
N LEU A 77 18.73 -15.93 -2.20
CA LEU A 77 17.46 -16.24 -2.87
C LEU A 77 17.15 -17.74 -2.85
N LEU A 78 18.15 -18.59 -3.06
CA LEU A 78 17.97 -20.05 -2.98
C LEU A 78 17.60 -20.50 -1.57
N ASP A 79 18.29 -19.97 -0.56
CA ASP A 79 17.98 -20.25 0.86
C ASP A 79 16.55 -19.78 1.21
N ALA A 80 16.11 -18.62 0.68
CA ALA A 80 14.75 -18.15 0.87
C ALA A 80 13.71 -19.07 0.20
N ILE A 81 13.99 -19.57 -1.02
CA ILE A 81 13.10 -20.50 -1.73
C ILE A 81 12.95 -21.82 -0.96
N SER A 82 14.04 -22.37 -0.42
CA SER A 82 13.95 -23.62 0.35
C SER A 82 13.07 -23.45 1.59
N VAL A 83 13.27 -22.37 2.35
CA VAL A 83 12.45 -22.07 3.55
C VAL A 83 10.97 -21.89 3.18
N LEU A 84 10.67 -21.20 2.09
CA LEU A 84 9.28 -20.99 1.66
C LEU A 84 8.63 -22.29 1.15
N ASN A 85 9.39 -23.19 0.51
CA ASN A 85 8.87 -24.50 0.12
C ASN A 85 8.52 -25.35 1.36
N ASP A 86 9.36 -25.33 2.39
CA ASP A 86 9.10 -26.05 3.64
C ASP A 86 7.84 -25.53 4.38
N ILE A 87 7.57 -24.23 4.30
CA ILE A 87 6.39 -23.60 4.93
C ILE A 87 5.09 -23.91 4.17
N ASN A 88 5.16 -24.07 2.85
CA ASN A 88 4.00 -24.28 1.98
C ASN A 88 3.63 -25.77 1.81
N GLN A 89 4.35 -26.67 2.49
CA GLN A 89 4.14 -28.11 2.48
C GLN A 89 3.09 -28.54 3.51
#